data_AF-A0A3R6XZY0-F1
#
_entry.id   AF-A0A3R6XZY0-F1
#
_cell.length_a   1.000
_cell.length_b   1.000
_cell.length_c   1.000
_cell.angle_alpha   90.00
_cell.angle_beta   90.00
_cell.angle_gamma   90.00
#
_symmetry.space_group_name_H-M   'P 1'
#
loop_
_entity.id
_entity.type
_entity.pdbx_description
1 polymer ?
#
loop_
_entity_poly.entity_id
_entity_poly.type
_entity_poly.pdbx_seq_one_letter_code
_entity_poly.pdbx_strand_id
1 'polypeptide(L)'
;MQEQAFLDELEQLGLLEIEDSVKWKMHRLDITQDFYVKCDPSLMVKIIRYAGSVDPYRKGRALHYNQHNEIRSCKFEKTWYGFALYDKHQQLLNCKKENYPISPDDLERSKNLVRYEIQLKRPSLKEFEHDKLESKSSKFQFENHALFHYFDKISDDIPLFLYRYAVDYFGKHSWYNVPTALKAVQTSNLDDDTKELVAAYIEAQDEPELTDKIHHKKKIAKALEKLEINDVVIPCRILNDRQCGRFPCAPLCTRVQGL
;
A
#
# COMPACT_ATOMS: atom_id res chain seq x y z
N MET A 1 18.85 -12.89 5.49
CA MET A 1 19.65 -13.24 4.29
C MET A 1 20.23 -11.99 3.62
N GLN A 2 19.47 -10.90 3.42
CA GLN A 2 20.01 -9.62 2.92
C GLN A 2 20.81 -8.82 3.97
N GLU A 3 20.38 -8.85 5.23
CA GLU A 3 21.10 -8.19 6.32
C GLU A 3 22.51 -8.77 6.50
N GLN A 4 22.65 -10.09 6.64
CA GLN A 4 23.97 -10.72 6.76
C GLN A 4 24.90 -10.42 5.57
N ALA A 5 24.41 -10.46 4.33
CA ALA A 5 25.22 -10.15 3.17
C ALA A 5 25.73 -8.68 3.18
N PHE A 6 24.90 -7.75 3.68
CA PHE A 6 25.31 -6.37 3.90
C PHE A 6 26.32 -6.24 5.04
N LEU A 7 26.15 -7.00 6.14
CA LEU A 7 27.11 -7.03 7.24
C LEU A 7 28.47 -7.57 6.79
N ASP A 8 28.48 -8.66 6.01
CA ASP A 8 29.69 -9.25 5.46
C ASP A 8 30.42 -8.24 4.55
N GLU A 9 29.68 -7.44 3.78
CA GLU A 9 30.26 -6.37 2.95
C GLU A 9 30.84 -5.23 3.81
N LEU A 10 30.14 -4.80 4.85
CA LEU A 10 30.65 -3.79 5.79
C LEU A 10 31.90 -4.27 6.55
N GLU A 11 31.93 -5.56 6.91
CA GLU A 11 33.09 -6.20 7.54
C GLU A 11 34.27 -6.22 6.58
N GLN A 12 34.07 -6.64 5.32
CA GLN A 12 35.11 -6.62 4.29
C GLN A 12 35.65 -5.21 4.02
N LEU A 13 34.83 -4.19 4.18
CA LEU A 13 35.22 -2.78 4.03
C LEU A 13 35.87 -2.18 5.29
N GLY A 14 35.98 -2.94 6.39
CA GLY A 14 36.50 -2.46 7.67
C GLY A 14 35.63 -1.41 8.34
N LEU A 15 34.37 -1.26 7.89
CA LEU A 15 33.45 -0.23 8.39
C LEU A 15 32.83 -0.60 9.74
N LEU A 16 32.80 -1.89 10.07
CA LEU A 16 32.34 -2.37 11.38
C LEU A 16 33.29 -1.95 12.51
N GLU A 17 34.60 -1.87 12.26
CA GLU A 17 35.59 -1.51 13.29
C GLU A 17 35.49 -0.05 13.74
N ILE A 18 34.91 0.81 12.90
CA ILE A 18 34.78 2.25 13.15
C ILE A 18 33.32 2.68 13.37
N GLU A 19 32.39 1.73 13.49
CA GLU A 19 30.96 2.00 13.56
C GLU A 19 30.61 3.02 14.65
N ASP A 20 31.13 2.82 15.87
CA ASP A 20 30.91 3.69 17.02
C ASP A 20 31.49 5.10 16.85
N SER A 21 32.40 5.27 15.88
CA SER A 21 33.04 6.54 15.55
C SER A 21 32.37 7.26 14.37
N VAL A 22 31.35 6.65 13.74
CA VAL A 22 30.66 7.19 12.56
C VAL A 22 29.19 7.48 12.88
N LYS A 23 28.76 8.70 12.57
CA LYS A 23 27.32 9.03 12.63
C LYS A 23 26.62 8.57 11.34
N TRP A 24 26.02 7.39 11.39
CA TRP A 24 25.18 6.87 10.30
C TRP A 24 23.88 7.66 10.16
N LYS A 25 23.46 7.90 8.90
CA LYS A 25 22.20 8.60 8.58
C LYS A 25 21.50 7.88 7.44
N MET A 26 20.36 7.26 7.72
CA MET A 26 19.56 6.60 6.70
C MET A 26 18.81 7.64 5.86
N HIS A 27 19.13 7.74 4.57
CA HIS A 27 18.46 8.71 3.68
C HIS A 27 17.14 8.22 3.11
N ARG A 28 17.01 6.90 2.95
CA ARG A 28 15.88 6.22 2.33
C ARG A 28 15.82 4.79 2.85
N LEU A 29 14.62 4.29 3.13
CA LEU A 29 14.38 2.88 3.37
C LEU A 29 13.25 2.42 2.46
N ASP A 30 13.51 1.39 1.65
CA ASP A 30 12.50 0.74 0.82
C ASP A 30 12.04 -0.53 1.52
N ILE A 31 10.80 -0.52 1.97
CA ILE A 31 10.14 -1.66 2.59
C ILE A 31 9.27 -2.30 1.52
N THR A 32 9.54 -3.56 1.20
CA THR A 32 8.76 -4.31 0.21
C THR A 32 8.11 -5.52 0.84
N GLN A 33 6.93 -5.86 0.34
CA GLN A 33 6.27 -7.10 0.65
C GLN A 33 5.54 -7.66 -0.55
N ASP A 34 5.73 -8.95 -0.75
CA ASP A 34 5.08 -9.68 -1.82
C ASP A 34 3.93 -10.51 -1.27
N PHE A 35 2.83 -10.55 -2.02
CA PHE A 35 1.70 -11.44 -1.73
C PHE A 35 1.05 -11.96 -3.01
N TYR A 36 0.50 -13.16 -2.92
CA TYR A 36 -0.20 -13.79 -4.03
C TYR A 36 -1.66 -13.36 -4.09
N VAL A 37 -2.14 -13.15 -5.32
CA VAL A 37 -3.55 -12.89 -5.60
C VAL A 37 -4.20 -14.05 -6.36
N LYS A 38 -5.47 -14.33 -6.07
CA LYS A 38 -6.25 -15.39 -6.75
C LYS A 38 -6.76 -14.97 -8.14
N CYS A 39 -6.50 -13.73 -8.53
CA CYS A 39 -6.94 -13.11 -9.77
C CYS A 39 -5.72 -12.55 -10.53
N ASP A 40 -5.93 -12.04 -11.74
CA ASP A 40 -4.88 -11.33 -12.44
C ASP A 40 -4.42 -10.10 -11.61
N PRO A 41 -3.11 -9.92 -11.34
CA PRO A 41 -2.56 -8.78 -10.59
C PRO A 41 -3.04 -7.40 -11.03
N SER A 42 -3.37 -7.23 -12.31
CA SER A 42 -3.89 -5.97 -12.85
C SER A 42 -5.21 -5.54 -12.19
N LEU A 43 -6.02 -6.46 -11.64
CA LEU A 43 -7.24 -6.09 -10.91
C LEU A 43 -6.90 -5.31 -9.65
N MET A 44 -5.95 -5.80 -8.84
CA MET A 44 -5.52 -5.11 -7.62
C MET A 44 -4.92 -3.74 -7.95
N VAL A 45 -4.04 -3.68 -8.95
CA VAL A 45 -3.47 -2.41 -9.41
C VAL A 45 -4.57 -1.44 -9.85
N LYS A 46 -5.59 -1.92 -10.57
CA LYS A 46 -6.70 -1.10 -11.03
C LYS A 46 -7.55 -0.53 -9.88
N ILE A 47 -7.90 -1.38 -8.90
CA ILE A 47 -8.64 -0.97 -7.69
C ILE A 47 -7.87 0.13 -6.95
N ILE A 48 -6.58 -0.09 -6.72
CA ILE A 48 -5.70 0.81 -5.96
C ILE A 48 -5.46 2.13 -6.70
N ARG A 49 -5.32 2.08 -8.03
CA ARG A 49 -5.25 3.29 -8.87
C ARG A 49 -6.50 4.14 -8.73
N TYR A 50 -7.67 3.52 -8.83
CA TYR A 50 -8.93 4.23 -8.68
C TYR A 50 -9.07 4.80 -7.27
N ALA A 51 -8.86 3.97 -6.24
CA ALA A 51 -8.94 4.37 -4.84
C ALA A 51 -8.03 5.56 -4.53
N GLY A 52 -6.75 5.52 -4.91
CA GLY A 52 -5.82 6.62 -4.67
C GLY A 52 -6.09 7.90 -5.48
N SER A 53 -6.98 7.84 -6.49
CA SER A 53 -7.32 8.99 -7.34
C SER A 53 -8.57 9.76 -6.89
N VAL A 54 -9.40 9.17 -6.03
CA VAL A 54 -10.67 9.75 -5.56
C VAL A 54 -10.62 10.09 -4.07
N ASP A 55 -11.53 10.95 -3.62
CA ASP A 55 -11.66 11.26 -2.20
C ASP A 55 -12.09 10.01 -1.41
N PRO A 56 -11.60 9.82 -0.17
CA PRO A 56 -10.74 10.73 0.60
C PRO A 56 -9.24 10.49 0.41
N TYR A 57 -8.85 9.52 -0.43
CA TYR A 57 -7.46 9.08 -0.55
C TYR A 57 -6.62 9.86 -1.54
N ARG A 58 -7.21 10.77 -2.32
CA ARG A 58 -6.59 11.71 -3.29
C ARG A 58 -5.53 12.65 -2.67
N LYS A 59 -4.60 12.11 -1.90
CA LYS A 59 -3.63 12.79 -1.06
C LYS A 59 -2.21 12.68 -1.61
N GLY A 60 -2.01 12.08 -2.80
CA GLY A 60 -0.69 11.89 -3.40
C GLY A 60 -0.68 12.13 -4.90
N ARG A 61 0.51 12.36 -5.45
CA ARG A 61 0.69 12.54 -6.89
C ARG A 61 0.80 11.16 -7.54
N ALA A 62 -0.21 10.79 -8.33
CA ALA A 62 -0.13 9.60 -9.16
C ALA A 62 0.98 9.80 -10.20
N LEU A 63 1.96 8.88 -10.18
CA LEU A 63 2.99 8.79 -11.20
C LEU A 63 2.88 7.44 -11.88
N HIS A 64 3.15 7.45 -13.18
CA HIS A 64 3.22 6.24 -13.96
C HIS A 64 4.68 5.83 -14.12
N TYR A 65 4.92 4.53 -14.11
CA TYR A 65 6.26 3.96 -14.10
C TYR A 65 6.52 3.24 -15.41
N ASN A 66 7.46 3.78 -16.20
CA ASN A 66 7.76 3.28 -17.54
C ASN A 66 8.34 1.85 -17.53
N GLN A 67 9.04 1.44 -16.46
CA GLN A 67 9.76 0.15 -16.41
C GLN A 67 8.83 -1.08 -16.31
N HIS A 68 7.54 -0.91 -15.98
CA HIS A 68 6.64 -2.05 -15.71
C HIS A 68 5.55 -2.25 -16.76
N ASN A 69 5.63 -1.55 -17.90
CA ASN A 69 4.69 -1.62 -19.03
C ASN A 69 3.25 -1.26 -18.60
N GLU A 70 2.94 0.03 -18.62
CA GLU A 70 1.84 0.68 -17.88
C GLU A 70 0.46 -0.01 -17.94
N ILE A 71 -0.30 0.19 -16.85
CA ILE A 71 -1.55 -0.46 -16.39
C ILE A 71 -1.35 -1.63 -15.40
N ARG A 72 -0.15 -2.24 -15.33
CA ARG A 72 0.20 -3.26 -14.31
C ARG A 72 1.02 -2.73 -13.12
N SER A 73 1.13 -1.42 -12.97
CA SER A 73 1.74 -0.77 -11.81
C SER A 73 1.04 0.54 -11.44
N CYS A 74 1.26 1.02 -10.22
CA CYS A 74 0.91 2.36 -9.78
C CYS A 74 1.92 2.89 -8.76
N LYS A 75 2.21 4.19 -8.82
CA LYS A 75 3.06 4.88 -7.85
C LYS A 75 2.36 6.14 -7.37
N PHE A 76 2.44 6.40 -6.07
CA PHE A 76 1.94 7.62 -5.45
C PHE A 76 3.04 8.26 -4.63
N GLU A 77 3.35 9.52 -4.93
CA GLU A 77 4.37 10.26 -4.19
C GLU A 77 3.76 11.15 -3.11
N LYS A 78 4.34 11.06 -1.90
CA LYS A 78 4.13 11.98 -0.78
C LYS A 78 5.43 12.65 -0.37
N THR A 79 5.31 13.67 0.47
CA THR A 79 6.44 14.34 1.13
C THR A 79 7.24 13.38 2.03
N TRP A 80 6.55 12.51 2.77
CA TRP A 80 7.13 11.66 3.82
C TRP A 80 7.50 10.26 3.31
N TYR A 81 6.75 9.71 2.36
CA TYR A 81 7.02 8.41 1.75
C TYR A 81 6.58 8.34 0.29
N GLY A 82 7.09 7.37 -0.45
CA GLY A 82 6.53 6.92 -1.73
C GLY A 82 5.78 5.61 -1.52
N PHE A 83 4.71 5.39 -2.27
CA PHE A 83 4.01 4.11 -2.33
C PHE A 83 4.03 3.59 -3.76
N ALA A 84 4.27 2.30 -3.94
CA ALA A 84 4.10 1.62 -5.21
C ALA A 84 3.43 0.24 -5.03
N LEU A 85 2.66 -0.14 -6.04
CA LEU A 85 2.09 -1.47 -6.16
C LEU A 85 2.20 -1.93 -7.61
N TYR A 86 2.74 -3.13 -7.83
CA TYR A 86 2.96 -3.63 -9.18
C TYR A 86 2.91 -5.16 -9.27
N ASP A 87 2.59 -5.62 -10.48
CA ASP A 87 2.71 -7.01 -10.90
C ASP A 87 4.20 -7.40 -10.95
N LYS A 88 4.63 -8.22 -9.99
CA LYS A 88 6.03 -8.60 -9.86
C LYS A 88 6.48 -9.51 -11.00
N HIS A 89 5.58 -10.35 -11.54
CA HIS A 89 5.88 -11.18 -12.70
C HIS A 89 6.19 -10.32 -13.92
N GLN A 90 5.34 -9.33 -14.21
CA GLN A 90 5.54 -8.43 -15.33
C GLN A 90 6.83 -7.62 -15.18
N GLN A 91 7.16 -7.19 -13.96
CA GLN A 91 8.41 -6.51 -13.66
C GLN A 91 9.62 -7.39 -13.97
N LEU A 92 9.62 -8.65 -13.53
CA LEU A 92 10.71 -9.60 -13.80
C LEU A 92 10.85 -9.95 -15.29
N LEU A 93 9.73 -10.08 -16.01
CA LEU A 93 9.75 -10.26 -17.47
C LEU A 93 10.41 -9.07 -18.18
N ASN A 94 10.16 -7.84 -17.72
CA ASN A 94 10.77 -6.65 -18.30
C ASN A 94 12.27 -6.58 -17.98
N CYS A 95 12.67 -6.88 -16.74
CA CYS A 95 14.09 -6.99 -16.39
C CYS A 95 14.82 -8.02 -17.26
N LYS A 96 14.19 -9.17 -17.51
CA LYS A 96 14.75 -10.18 -18.42
C LYS A 96 14.92 -9.66 -19.86
N LYS A 97 13.97 -8.86 -20.36
CA LYS A 97 14.09 -8.19 -21.69
C LYS A 97 15.22 -7.17 -21.74
N GLU A 98 15.52 -6.53 -20.62
CA GLU A 98 16.64 -5.59 -20.45
C GLU A 98 17.97 -6.31 -20.12
N ASN A 99 18.04 -7.63 -20.30
CA ASN A 99 19.21 -8.48 -20.06
C ASN A 99 19.69 -8.55 -18.60
N TYR A 100 18.84 -8.21 -17.62
CA TYR A 100 19.16 -8.50 -16.22
C TYR A 100 19.13 -10.01 -15.96
N PRO A 101 20.06 -10.53 -15.13
CA PRO A 101 20.12 -11.95 -14.80
C PRO A 101 18.96 -12.32 -13.85
N ILE A 102 17.85 -12.78 -14.41
CA ILE A 102 16.69 -13.27 -13.65
C ILE A 102 16.66 -14.80 -13.72
N SER A 103 16.62 -15.46 -12.57
CA SER A 103 16.49 -16.92 -12.50
C SER A 103 15.15 -17.39 -13.12
N PRO A 104 15.14 -18.48 -13.90
CA PRO A 104 13.89 -19.10 -14.35
C PRO A 104 12.93 -19.44 -13.20
N ASP A 105 13.46 -19.86 -12.05
CA ASP A 105 12.67 -20.22 -10.88
C ASP A 105 11.94 -19.01 -10.28
N ASP A 106 12.62 -17.85 -10.21
CA ASP A 106 12.01 -16.60 -9.73
C ASP A 106 10.88 -16.15 -10.68
N LEU A 107 11.08 -16.34 -11.98
CA LEU A 107 10.07 -16.02 -12.97
C LEU A 107 8.85 -16.95 -12.85
N GLU A 108 9.06 -18.23 -12.59
CA GLU A 108 7.96 -19.17 -12.37
C GLU A 108 7.19 -18.87 -11.07
N ARG A 109 7.90 -18.63 -9.97
CA ARG A 109 7.32 -18.34 -8.65
C ARG A 109 6.61 -16.99 -8.59
N SER A 110 6.93 -16.05 -9.49
CA SER A 110 6.30 -14.73 -9.50
C SER A 110 4.92 -14.68 -10.15
N LYS A 111 4.42 -15.77 -10.74
CA LYS A 111 3.05 -15.82 -11.31
C LYS A 111 2.01 -15.38 -10.27
N ASN A 112 1.17 -14.41 -10.60
CA ASN A 112 0.17 -13.79 -9.72
C ASN A 112 0.73 -13.14 -8.43
N LEU A 113 2.01 -12.79 -8.42
CA LEU A 113 2.65 -12.10 -7.31
C LEU A 113 2.50 -10.59 -7.49
N VAL A 114 1.99 -9.93 -6.45
CA VAL A 114 1.92 -8.47 -6.36
C VAL A 114 2.94 -8.01 -5.33
N ARG A 115 3.72 -6.98 -5.68
CA ARG A 115 4.63 -6.31 -4.76
C ARG A 115 4.03 -5.01 -4.27
N TYR A 116 3.93 -4.89 -2.96
CA TYR A 116 3.66 -3.66 -2.22
C TYR A 116 4.98 -3.06 -1.77
N GLU A 117 5.19 -1.78 -2.04
CA GLU A 117 6.43 -1.07 -1.73
C GLU A 117 6.15 0.28 -1.08
N ILE A 118 6.79 0.53 0.05
CA ILE A 118 6.83 1.82 0.73
C ILE A 118 8.27 2.29 0.78
N GLN A 119 8.51 3.44 0.17
CA GLN A 119 9.78 4.15 0.23
C GLN A 119 9.69 5.23 1.31
N LEU A 120 10.22 4.96 2.51
CA LEU A 120 10.39 5.99 3.54
C LEU A 120 11.45 7.00 3.09
N LYS A 121 11.09 8.28 3.12
CA LYS A 121 12.01 9.38 2.82
C LYS A 121 12.63 9.92 4.10
N ARG A 122 13.71 10.71 3.96
CA ARG A 122 14.44 11.31 5.08
C ARG A 122 13.54 11.98 6.14
N PRO A 123 12.45 12.72 5.82
CA PRO A 123 11.57 13.27 6.86
C PRO A 123 10.97 12.22 7.80
N SER A 124 10.47 11.10 7.25
CA SER A 124 9.91 9.99 8.06
C SER A 124 10.99 9.31 8.90
N LEU A 125 12.17 9.13 8.32
CA LEU A 125 13.29 8.49 9.01
C LEU A 125 13.83 9.37 10.15
N LYS A 126 13.79 10.70 9.99
CA LYS A 126 14.13 11.64 11.07
C LYS A 126 13.14 11.59 12.23
N GLU A 127 11.84 11.48 11.93
CA GLU A 127 10.81 11.32 12.97
C GLU A 127 11.01 10.00 13.73
N PHE A 128 11.23 8.90 13.01
CA PHE A 128 11.57 7.62 13.61
C PHE A 128 12.83 7.70 14.50
N GLU A 129 13.92 8.30 14.00
CA GLU A 129 15.15 8.51 14.76
C GLU A 129 14.89 9.30 16.04
N HIS A 130 14.14 10.39 15.94
CA HIS A 130 13.81 11.22 17.10
C HIS A 130 13.03 10.45 18.16
N ASP A 131 12.01 9.71 17.74
CA ASP A 131 11.10 9.01 18.64
C ASP A 131 11.74 7.78 19.28
N LYS A 132 12.49 6.99 18.50
CA LYS A 132 12.94 5.64 18.87
C LYS A 132 14.42 5.56 19.26
N LEU A 133 15.24 6.50 18.80
CA LEU A 133 16.70 6.47 19.01
C LEU A 133 17.20 7.64 19.85
N GLU A 134 16.59 8.82 19.76
CA GLU A 134 17.03 10.03 20.47
C GLU A 134 16.16 10.38 21.70
N SER A 135 14.95 9.82 21.84
CA SER A 135 14.03 10.24 22.89
C SER A 135 14.54 9.88 24.30
N LYS A 136 14.60 10.89 25.18
CA LYS A 136 15.13 10.80 26.57
C LYS A 136 14.41 9.81 27.51
N SER A 137 13.39 9.10 27.02
CA SER A 137 12.61 8.13 27.79
C SER A 137 13.18 6.70 27.77
N SER A 138 14.10 6.40 26.84
CA SER A 138 14.86 5.17 26.88
C SER A 138 15.93 5.27 27.99
N LYS A 139 15.98 4.28 28.89
CA LYS A 139 17.02 4.16 29.93
C LYS A 139 18.46 4.16 29.38
N PHE A 140 18.62 4.03 28.07
CA PHE A 140 19.86 4.12 27.34
C PHE A 140 19.73 5.30 26.36
N GLN A 141 20.43 6.40 26.66
CA GLN A 141 20.68 7.46 25.69
C GLN A 141 21.76 6.93 24.76
N PHE A 142 21.36 6.47 23.58
CA PHE A 142 22.33 6.07 22.55
C PHE A 142 22.74 7.35 21.81
N GLU A 143 23.75 8.05 22.34
CA GLU A 143 24.29 9.28 21.73
C GLU A 143 24.85 9.05 20.32
N ASN A 144 25.16 7.79 19.98
CA ASN A 144 25.64 7.36 18.68
C ASN A 144 24.62 6.39 18.06
N HIS A 145 24.10 6.73 16.88
CA HIS A 145 23.22 5.87 16.10
C HIS A 145 24.01 4.67 15.54
N ALA A 146 24.34 3.72 16.42
CA ALA A 146 24.92 2.45 16.01
C ALA A 146 24.01 1.82 14.95
N LEU A 147 24.60 1.48 13.83
CA LEU A 147 23.95 0.99 12.63
C LEU A 147 23.09 -0.26 12.94
N PHE A 148 23.59 -1.14 13.80
CA PHE A 148 22.86 -2.34 14.24
C PHE A 148 21.60 -2.00 15.04
N HIS A 149 21.71 -1.12 16.03
CA HIS A 149 20.56 -0.73 16.84
C HIS A 149 19.49 -0.03 15.99
N TYR A 150 19.91 0.72 14.97
CA TYR A 150 18.98 1.27 13.99
C TYR A 150 18.21 0.17 13.26
N PHE A 151 18.90 -0.85 12.74
CA PHE A 151 18.27 -1.96 12.02
C PHE A 151 17.33 -2.77 12.91
N ASP A 152 17.73 -3.09 14.14
CA ASP A 152 16.87 -3.79 15.09
C ASP A 152 15.56 -3.02 15.32
N LYS A 153 15.67 -1.72 15.65
CA LYS A 153 14.50 -0.89 15.96
C LYS A 153 13.59 -0.69 14.74
N ILE A 154 14.16 -0.52 13.56
CA ILE A 154 13.34 -0.29 12.37
C ILE A 154 12.71 -1.60 11.87
N SER A 155 13.38 -2.73 12.06
CA SER A 155 12.84 -4.08 11.79
C SER A 155 11.58 -4.35 12.62
N ASP A 156 11.62 -4.03 13.92
CA ASP A 156 10.47 -4.14 14.82
C ASP A 156 9.24 -3.33 14.33
N ASP A 157 9.48 -2.15 13.74
CA ASP A 157 8.42 -1.24 13.27
C ASP A 157 8.00 -1.48 11.80
N ILE A 158 8.74 -2.28 11.01
CA ILE A 158 8.40 -2.58 9.59
C ILE A 158 6.96 -3.10 9.43
N PRO A 159 6.50 -4.11 10.19
CA PRO A 159 5.12 -4.60 10.06
C PRO A 159 4.07 -3.52 10.33
N LEU A 160 4.37 -2.62 11.29
CA LEU A 160 3.49 -1.50 11.62
C LEU A 160 3.45 -0.48 10.47
N PHE A 161 4.59 -0.13 9.86
CA PHE A 161 4.60 0.77 8.70
C PHE A 161 3.80 0.23 7.53
N LEU A 162 4.05 -1.03 7.17
CA LEU A 162 3.36 -1.73 6.08
C LEU A 162 1.83 -1.69 6.28
N TYR A 163 1.35 -2.08 7.47
CA TYR A 163 -0.07 -2.08 7.78
C TYR A 163 -0.66 -0.67 7.85
N ARG A 164 -0.03 0.22 8.61
CA ARG A 164 -0.52 1.59 8.85
C ARG A 164 -0.67 2.35 7.54
N TYR A 165 0.31 2.29 6.65
CA TYR A 165 0.21 2.98 5.36
C TYR A 165 -0.81 2.34 4.43
N ALA A 166 -1.02 1.03 4.47
CA ALA A 166 -2.10 0.40 3.72
C ALA A 166 -3.48 0.88 4.21
N VAL A 167 -3.71 0.94 5.53
CA VAL A 167 -4.96 1.42 6.13
C VAL A 167 -5.17 2.92 5.89
N ASP A 168 -4.16 3.74 6.18
CA ASP A 168 -4.23 5.20 6.06
C ASP A 168 -4.50 5.65 4.62
N TYR A 169 -4.07 4.84 3.64
CA TYR A 169 -4.09 5.22 2.23
C TYR A 169 -5.14 4.50 1.38
N PHE A 170 -5.65 3.35 1.80
CA PHE A 170 -6.65 2.60 1.02
C PHE A 170 -7.77 1.97 1.87
N GLY A 171 -7.79 2.23 3.16
CA GLY A 171 -8.82 1.77 4.07
C GLY A 171 -8.60 0.35 4.58
N LYS A 172 -9.32 0.03 5.65
CA LYS A 172 -9.26 -1.26 6.35
C LYS A 172 -10.37 -2.23 5.95
N HIS A 173 -11.34 -1.79 5.15
CA HIS A 173 -12.55 -2.54 4.80
C HIS A 173 -12.51 -3.05 3.37
N SER A 174 -13.26 -4.12 3.10
CA SER A 174 -13.33 -4.73 1.78
C SER A 174 -13.83 -3.75 0.73
N TRP A 175 -13.23 -3.79 -0.46
CA TRP A 175 -13.72 -3.03 -1.59
C TRP A 175 -14.92 -3.74 -2.20
N TYR A 176 -15.92 -2.95 -2.57
CA TYR A 176 -17.10 -3.40 -3.27
C TYR A 176 -17.15 -2.73 -4.63
N ASN A 177 -17.74 -3.41 -5.62
CA ASN A 177 -18.21 -2.72 -6.81
C ASN A 177 -19.64 -2.22 -6.59
N VAL A 178 -20.11 -1.34 -7.47
CA VAL A 178 -21.42 -0.69 -7.36
C VAL A 178 -22.58 -1.69 -7.13
N PRO A 179 -22.81 -2.73 -7.96
CA PRO A 179 -23.91 -3.66 -7.75
C PRO A 179 -23.83 -4.44 -6.44
N THR A 180 -22.64 -4.88 -6.04
CA THR A 180 -22.45 -5.63 -4.80
C THR A 180 -22.67 -4.73 -3.58
N ALA A 181 -22.21 -3.47 -3.65
CA ALA A 181 -22.43 -2.49 -2.59
C ALA A 181 -23.93 -2.17 -2.43
N LEU A 182 -24.65 -1.94 -3.54
CA LEU A 182 -26.10 -1.69 -3.49
C LEU A 182 -26.87 -2.84 -2.86
N LYS A 183 -26.54 -4.09 -3.25
CA LYS A 183 -27.14 -5.27 -2.63
C LYS A 183 -26.88 -5.34 -1.13
N ALA A 184 -25.66 -5.01 -0.68
CA ALA A 184 -25.30 -4.96 0.73
C ALA A 184 -26.09 -3.88 1.50
N VAL A 185 -26.28 -2.69 0.90
CA VAL A 185 -27.10 -1.62 1.49
C VAL A 185 -28.56 -2.03 1.61
N GLN A 186 -29.16 -2.58 0.55
CA GLN A 186 -30.56 -3.00 0.53
C GLN A 186 -30.88 -4.05 1.61
N THR A 187 -29.98 -5.01 1.79
CA THR A 187 -30.12 -6.12 2.75
C THR A 187 -29.71 -5.75 4.19
N SER A 188 -29.23 -4.54 4.42
CA SER A 188 -28.78 -4.09 5.74
C SER A 188 -29.94 -3.68 6.68
N ASN A 189 -29.61 -3.51 7.96
CA ASN A 189 -30.52 -3.00 9.00
C ASN A 189 -30.50 -1.46 9.14
N LEU A 190 -29.97 -0.74 8.14
CA LEU A 190 -30.02 0.73 8.13
C LEU A 190 -31.46 1.22 7.97
N ASP A 191 -31.78 2.40 8.51
CA ASP A 191 -33.04 3.08 8.24
C ASP A 191 -33.17 3.46 6.76
N ASP A 192 -34.41 3.54 6.27
CA ASP A 192 -34.70 3.74 4.85
C ASP A 192 -34.09 5.03 4.30
N ASP A 193 -34.16 6.13 5.04
CA ASP A 193 -33.53 7.41 4.67
C ASP A 193 -32.01 7.27 4.50
N THR A 194 -31.36 6.48 5.36
CA THR A 194 -29.92 6.21 5.26
C THR A 194 -29.62 5.26 4.10
N LYS A 195 -30.46 4.26 3.83
CA LYS A 195 -30.30 3.37 2.67
C LYS A 195 -30.39 4.15 1.36
N GLU A 196 -31.39 5.01 1.20
CA GLU A 196 -31.58 5.84 0.02
C GLU A 196 -30.36 6.76 -0.20
N LEU A 197 -29.91 7.44 0.86
CA LEU A 197 -28.74 8.31 0.80
C LEU A 197 -27.47 7.57 0.37
N VAL A 198 -27.21 6.39 0.94
CA VAL A 198 -26.00 5.60 0.63
C VAL A 198 -26.11 4.97 -0.76
N ALA A 199 -27.29 4.51 -1.18
CA ALA A 199 -27.53 3.98 -2.52
C ALA A 199 -27.25 5.04 -3.60
N ALA A 200 -27.78 6.26 -3.42
CA ALA A 200 -27.52 7.37 -4.34
C ALA A 200 -26.02 7.71 -4.45
N TYR A 201 -25.28 7.65 -3.33
CA TYR A 201 -23.82 7.79 -3.34
C TYR A 201 -23.11 6.70 -4.15
N ILE A 202 -23.55 5.44 -3.98
CA ILE A 202 -22.96 4.28 -4.67
C ILE A 202 -23.24 4.34 -6.17
N GLU A 203 -24.48 4.62 -6.58
CA GLU A 203 -24.87 4.74 -7.99
C GLU A 203 -24.09 5.86 -8.71
N ALA A 204 -23.89 6.98 -8.03
CA ALA A 204 -23.10 8.10 -8.55
C ALA A 204 -21.62 7.74 -8.84
N GLN A 205 -21.09 6.61 -8.35
CA GLN A 205 -19.72 6.21 -8.69
C GLN A 205 -19.58 5.79 -10.17
N ASP A 206 -20.62 5.12 -10.70
CA ASP A 206 -20.70 4.76 -12.12
C ASP A 206 -21.13 5.95 -13.00
N GLU A 207 -21.90 6.89 -12.44
CA GLU A 207 -22.38 8.10 -13.12
C GLU A 207 -21.72 9.38 -12.56
N PRO A 208 -20.54 9.79 -13.07
CA PRO A 208 -19.78 10.92 -12.53
C PRO A 208 -20.53 12.26 -12.58
N GLU A 209 -21.57 12.39 -13.40
CA GLU A 209 -22.42 13.60 -13.47
C GLU A 209 -23.32 13.75 -12.23
N LEU A 210 -23.53 12.67 -11.47
CA LEU A 210 -24.34 12.66 -10.25
C LEU A 210 -23.51 12.97 -8.99
N THR A 211 -22.17 12.97 -9.07
CA THR A 211 -21.32 13.12 -7.87
C THR A 211 -21.39 14.50 -7.22
N ASP A 212 -21.69 15.55 -7.99
CA ASP A 212 -21.80 16.92 -7.48
C ASP A 212 -23.02 17.15 -6.57
N LYS A 213 -23.97 16.18 -6.55
CA LYS A 213 -25.18 16.23 -5.74
C LYS A 213 -25.04 15.49 -4.40
N ILE A 214 -23.87 14.91 -4.11
CA ILE A 214 -23.65 14.13 -2.89
C ILE A 214 -23.50 15.05 -1.67
N HIS A 215 -24.58 15.20 -0.92
CA HIS A 215 -24.59 15.84 0.39
C HIS A 215 -24.33 14.80 1.50
N HIS A 216 -24.09 15.25 2.74
CA HIS A 216 -23.95 14.39 3.93
C HIS A 216 -22.81 13.34 3.92
N LYS A 217 -21.64 13.67 3.34
CA LYS A 217 -20.44 12.81 3.31
C LYS A 217 -20.13 12.09 4.64
N LYS A 218 -20.28 12.77 5.78
CA LYS A 218 -20.07 12.17 7.12
C LYS A 218 -21.08 11.08 7.47
N LYS A 219 -22.35 11.23 7.08
CA LYS A 219 -23.40 10.23 7.33
C LYS A 219 -23.15 9.00 6.46
N ILE A 220 -22.81 9.21 5.18
CA ILE A 220 -22.43 8.16 4.23
C ILE A 220 -21.22 7.36 4.76
N ALA A 221 -20.13 8.04 5.12
CA ALA A 221 -18.93 7.37 5.64
C ALA A 221 -19.22 6.52 6.89
N LYS A 222 -20.05 7.03 7.82
CA LYS A 222 -20.47 6.25 8.99
C LYS A 222 -21.31 5.03 8.64
N ALA A 223 -22.16 5.12 7.62
CA ALA A 223 -22.97 4.00 7.17
C ALA A 223 -22.10 2.93 6.49
N LEU A 224 -21.18 3.32 5.60
CA LEU A 224 -20.23 2.41 4.97
C LEU A 224 -19.35 1.70 6.00
N GLU A 225 -18.86 2.42 7.03
CA GLU A 225 -18.11 1.84 8.15
C GLU A 225 -18.93 0.76 8.88
N LYS A 226 -20.22 1.01 9.15
CA LYS A 226 -21.10 0.01 9.79
C LYS A 226 -21.35 -1.23 8.94
N LEU A 227 -21.28 -1.08 7.62
CA LEU A 227 -21.44 -2.19 6.67
C LEU A 227 -20.12 -2.88 6.34
N GLU A 228 -19.00 -2.42 6.91
CA GLU A 228 -17.64 -2.90 6.58
C GLU A 228 -17.34 -2.80 5.07
N ILE A 229 -17.87 -1.76 4.44
CA ILE A 229 -17.62 -1.41 3.04
C ILE A 229 -16.57 -0.31 3.02
N ASN A 230 -15.58 -0.44 2.13
CA ASN A 230 -14.60 0.61 1.90
C ASN A 230 -15.29 1.93 1.52
N ASP A 231 -14.76 3.03 2.04
CA ASP A 231 -15.24 4.39 1.73
C ASP A 231 -15.07 4.77 0.26
N VAL A 232 -14.24 4.03 -0.49
CA VAL A 232 -14.21 4.06 -1.95
C VAL A 232 -14.86 2.81 -2.55
N VAL A 233 -15.98 3.02 -3.25
CA VAL A 233 -16.68 1.99 -4.03
C VAL A 233 -16.19 2.00 -5.48
N ILE A 234 -15.91 0.81 -6.02
CA ILE A 234 -15.30 0.64 -7.33
C ILE A 234 -16.37 0.65 -8.43
N PRO A 235 -16.33 1.59 -9.39
CA PRO A 235 -17.32 1.65 -10.44
C PRO A 235 -17.15 0.51 -11.45
N CYS A 236 -18.25 -0.02 -11.96
CA CYS A 236 -18.25 -1.05 -12.99
C CYS A 236 -17.57 -0.58 -14.28
N ARG A 237 -17.65 0.71 -14.62
CA ARG A 237 -17.05 1.25 -15.87
C ARG A 237 -15.53 1.06 -15.99
N ILE A 238 -14.81 0.83 -14.89
CA ILE A 238 -13.37 0.52 -14.96
C ILE A 238 -13.11 -0.99 -14.95
N LEU A 239 -14.10 -1.82 -14.61
CA LEU A 239 -13.98 -3.27 -14.52
C LEU A 239 -14.42 -3.92 -15.84
N ASN A 240 -13.99 -5.17 -16.06
CA ASN A 240 -14.63 -6.04 -17.05
C ASN A 240 -15.56 -7.05 -16.34
N ASP A 241 -16.39 -7.75 -17.11
CA ASP A 241 -17.40 -8.68 -16.57
C ASP A 241 -16.82 -9.71 -15.61
N ARG A 242 -15.65 -10.27 -15.96
CA ARG A 242 -14.95 -11.26 -15.10
C ARG A 242 -14.44 -10.64 -13.81
N GLN A 243 -14.02 -9.37 -13.83
CA GLN A 243 -13.55 -8.62 -12.67
C GLN A 243 -14.72 -8.24 -11.75
N CYS A 244 -15.89 -7.88 -12.30
CA CYS A 244 -17.09 -7.59 -11.52
C CYS A 244 -17.50 -8.77 -10.62
N GLY A 245 -17.39 -10.00 -11.11
CA GLY A 245 -17.68 -11.21 -10.34
C GLY A 245 -16.68 -11.55 -9.23
N ARG A 246 -15.67 -10.71 -8.97
CA ARG A 246 -14.66 -10.92 -7.92
C ARG A 246 -14.89 -10.10 -6.65
N PHE A 247 -15.96 -9.30 -6.62
CA PHE A 247 -16.30 -8.48 -5.46
C PHE A 247 -17.27 -9.21 -4.51
N PRO A 248 -17.17 -8.98 -3.19
CA PRO A 248 -16.26 -8.05 -2.51
C PRO A 248 -14.80 -8.54 -2.51
N CYS A 249 -13.85 -7.60 -2.58
CA CYS A 249 -12.42 -7.86 -2.57
C CYS A 249 -11.82 -7.48 -1.21
N ALA A 250 -11.05 -8.37 -0.60
CA ALA A 250 -10.38 -8.11 0.67
C ALA A 250 -9.43 -6.90 0.57
N PRO A 251 -9.36 -6.04 1.62
CA PRO A 251 -8.57 -4.80 1.63
C PRO A 251 -7.07 -5.04 1.47
N LEU A 252 -6.31 -3.96 1.20
CA LEU A 252 -4.86 -4.07 0.97
C LEU A 252 -4.16 -4.52 2.24
N CYS A 253 -4.58 -3.96 3.38
CA CYS A 253 -3.93 -4.19 4.67
C CYS A 253 -3.93 -5.67 5.09
N THR A 254 -4.99 -6.44 4.78
CA THR A 254 -5.02 -7.87 5.09
C THR A 254 -4.06 -8.68 4.22
N ARG A 255 -3.79 -8.22 2.99
CA ARG A 255 -2.80 -8.85 2.09
C ARG A 255 -1.36 -8.60 2.53
N VAL A 256 -1.13 -7.40 3.06
CA VAL A 256 0.16 -6.92 3.58
C VAL A 256 0.45 -7.50 4.98
N GLN A 257 -0.51 -8.00 5.74
CA GLN A 257 -0.20 -8.67 7.02
C GLN A 257 0.05 -10.17 6.89
N GLY A 258 -0.12 -10.76 5.70
CA GLY A 258 0.02 -12.21 5.51
C GLY A 258 -1.04 -13.03 6.26
N LEU A 259 -2.21 -12.44 6.56
CA LEU A 259 -3.37 -13.13 7.14
C LEU A 259 -4.12 -13.96 6.09
#